data_AF-A0A6L8GJK0-F1
#
_entry.id   AF-A0A6L8GJK0-F1
#
_cell.length_a   1.000
_cell.length_b   1.000
_cell.length_c   1.000
_cell.angle_alpha   90.00
_cell.angle_beta   90.00
_cell.angle_gamma   90.00
#
_symmetry.space_group_name_H-M   'P 1'
#
loop_
_entity.id
_entity.type
_entity.pdbx_description
1 polymer ?
#
loop_
_entity_poly.entity_id
_entity_poly.type
_entity_poly.pdbx_seq_one_letter_code
_entity_poly.pdbx_strand_id
1 'polypeptide(L)' 'MRRFEQRLGGGWRGLVVFSIAFGLGHYVQGWDAAIVTALLGALWGALFLLRRSVVAAMVSHAGFNAVEIAIAFAAVTA' A
#
# COMPACT_ATOMS: atom_id res chain seq x y z
N MET A 1 4.73 -14.02 12.19
CA MET A 1 3.41 -13.64 11.63
C MET A 1 2.27 -14.17 12.52
N ARG A 2 2.04 -13.60 13.72
CA ARG A 2 0.88 -13.93 14.58
C ARG A 2 0.20 -12.70 15.19
N ARG A 3 0.91 -11.57 15.29
CA ARG A 3 0.49 -10.38 16.05
C ARG A 3 -0.74 -9.66 15.48
N PHE A 4 -0.88 -9.61 14.15
CA PHE A 4 -2.02 -8.94 13.49
C PHE A 4 -3.25 -9.84 13.35
N GLU A 5 -3.08 -11.16 13.22
CA GLU A 5 -4.20 -12.11 13.16
C GLU A 5 -5.00 -12.16 14.47
N GLN A 6 -4.33 -11.99 15.61
CA GLN A 6 -4.91 -12.30 16.92
C GLN A 6 -5.48 -11.08 17.68
N ARG A 7 -5.10 -9.83 17.37
CA ARG A 7 -5.48 -8.65 18.18
C ARG A 7 -6.47 -7.67 17.54
N LEU A 8 -6.67 -7.72 16.22
CA LEU A 8 -7.59 -6.82 15.50
C LEU A 8 -8.83 -7.55 14.93
N GLY A 9 -9.03 -8.81 15.32
CA GLY A 9 -10.12 -9.64 14.79
C GLY A 9 -9.83 -10.26 13.41
N GLY A 10 -8.56 -10.39 13.01
CA GLY A 10 -8.17 -11.07 11.77
C GLY A 10 -7.61 -10.14 10.69
N GLY A 11 -6.93 -10.74 9.72
CA GLY A 11 -6.10 -10.02 8.73
C GLY A 11 -6.83 -8.92 7.95
N TRP A 12 -8.08 -9.17 7.55
CA TRP A 12 -8.87 -8.20 6.77
C TRP A 12 -9.31 -6.97 7.57
N ARG A 13 -9.65 -7.12 8.85
CA ARG A 13 -9.96 -5.98 9.73
C ARG A 13 -8.71 -5.13 9.98
N GLY A 14 -7.58 -5.80 10.22
CA GLY A 14 -6.28 -5.14 10.31
C GLY A 14 -5.94 -4.37 9.04
N LEU A 15 -6.19 -4.97 7.87
CA LEU A 15 -5.97 -4.31 6.58
C LEU A 15 -6.74 -2.99 6.46
N VAL A 16 -8.05 -3.00 6.68
CA VAL A 16 -8.88 -1.79 6.56
C VAL A 16 -8.38 -0.68 7.48
N VAL A 17 -8.14 -1.00 8.75
CA VAL A 17 -7.69 0.00 9.75
C VAL A 17 -6.32 0.56 9.37
N PHE A 18 -5.36 -0.29 9.00
CA PHE A 18 -4.02 0.16 8.66
C PHE A 18 -3.98 0.90 7.32
N SER A 19 -4.80 0.55 6.34
CA SER A 19 -4.90 1.30 5.08
C SER A 19 -5.40 2.73 5.31
N ILE A 20 -6.43 2.89 6.16
CA ILE A 20 -6.95 4.22 6.53
C ILE A 20 -5.87 5.01 7.28
N ALA A 21 -5.27 4.41 8.32
CA ALA A 21 -4.24 5.07 9.11
C ALA A 21 -3.02 5.46 8.25
N PHE A 22 -2.64 4.60 7.30
CA PHE A 22 -1.54 4.86 6.37
C PHE A 22 -1.87 6.05 5.47
N GLY A 23 -3.02 6.06 4.80
CA GLY A 23 -3.44 7.20 3.99
C GLY A 23 -3.50 8.52 4.78
N LEU A 24 -4.07 8.50 5.99
CA LEU A 24 -4.10 9.68 6.86
C LEU A 24 -2.70 10.17 7.26
N GLY A 25 -1.73 9.27 7.39
CA GLY A 25 -0.32 9.63 7.60
C GLY A 25 0.30 10.41 6.42
N HIS A 26 -0.32 10.32 5.24
CA HIS A 26 0.08 11.01 4.02
C HIS A 26 -0.76 12.26 3.72
N TYR A 27 -1.64 12.68 4.63
CA TYR A 27 -2.50 13.86 4.46
C TYR A 27 -1.73 15.15 4.14
N VAL A 28 -0.51 15.32 4.66
CA VAL A 28 0.34 16.50 4.41
C VAL A 28 0.69 16.66 2.91
N GLN A 29 0.57 15.58 2.12
CA GLN A 29 0.82 15.60 0.68
C GLN A 29 -0.43 15.99 -0.15
N GLY A 30 -1.59 16.14 0.48
CA GLY A 30 -2.87 16.37 -0.19
C GLY A 30 -3.87 15.23 0.03
N TRP A 31 -5.16 15.53 -0.11
CA TRP A 31 -6.23 14.53 0.04
C TRP A 31 -6.21 13.48 -1.07
N ASP A 32 -5.87 13.89 -2.28
CA ASP A 32 -5.64 13.00 -3.42
C ASP A 32 -4.52 12.00 -3.12
N ALA A 33 -3.35 12.47 -2.66
CA ALA A 33 -2.24 11.61 -2.26
C ALA A 33 -2.65 10.66 -1.13
N ALA A 34 -3.29 11.19 -0.08
CA ALA A 34 -3.76 10.39 1.06
C ALA A 34 -4.70 9.25 0.64
N ILE A 35 -5.67 9.52 -0.26
CA ILE A 35 -6.62 8.54 -0.76
C ILE A 35 -5.90 7.48 -1.61
N VAL A 36 -5.05 7.89 -2.55
CA VAL A 36 -4.30 6.97 -3.41
C VAL A 36 -3.39 6.08 -2.56
N THR A 37 -2.68 6.64 -1.59
CA THR A 37 -1.82 5.89 -0.69
C THR A 37 -2.60 4.89 0.17
N ALA A 38 -3.79 5.25 0.66
CA ALA A 38 -4.67 4.30 1.37
C ALA A 38 -5.06 3.11 0.49
N LEU A 39 -5.45 3.38 -0.76
CA LEU A 39 -5.88 2.36 -1.72
C LEU A 39 -4.72 1.44 -2.12
N LEU A 40 -3.54 1.99 -2.37
CA LEU A 40 -2.33 1.23 -2.66
C LEU A 40 -1.91 0.36 -1.46
N GLY A 41 -1.97 0.90 -0.24
CA GLY A 41 -1.76 0.13 0.99
C GLY A 41 -2.77 -1.03 1.12
N ALA A 42 -4.05 -0.79 0.81
CA ALA A 42 -5.08 -1.83 0.79
C ALA A 42 -4.80 -2.91 -0.26
N LEU A 43 -4.36 -2.52 -1.47
CA LEU A 43 -4.04 -3.43 -2.56
C LEU A 43 -2.91 -4.40 -2.17
N TRP A 44 -1.77 -3.90 -1.67
CA TRP A 44 -0.66 -4.78 -1.31
C TRP A 44 -0.93 -5.59 -0.05
N GLY A 45 -1.68 -5.04 0.91
CA GLY A 45 -2.11 -5.81 2.07
C GLY A 45 -3.10 -6.93 1.69
N ALA A 46 -4.00 -6.69 0.74
CA ALA A 46 -4.87 -7.74 0.18
C ALA A 46 -4.05 -8.79 -0.57
N LEU A 47 -3.08 -8.38 -1.39
CA LEU A 47 -2.17 -9.29 -2.07
C LEU A 47 -1.40 -10.18 -1.08
N PHE A 48 -0.92 -9.60 0.02
CA PHE A 48 -0.28 -10.35 1.10
C PHE A 48 -1.22 -11.37 1.73
N LEU A 49 -2.46 -11.00 2.05
CA LEU A 49 -3.44 -11.92 2.65
C LEU A 49 -3.84 -13.06 1.71
N LEU A 50 -4.03 -12.76 0.42
CA LEU A 50 -4.40 -13.74 -0.60
C LEU A 50 -3.26 -14.69 -0.95
N ARG A 51 -2.04 -14.17 -1.10
CA ARG A 51 -0.86 -14.97 -1.49
C ARG A 51 -0.09 -15.56 -0.31
N ARG A 52 -0.38 -15.10 0.91
CA ARG A 52 0.37 -15.40 2.14
C ARG A 52 1.89 -15.20 1.98
N SER A 53 2.30 -14.22 1.17
CA SER A 53 3.69 -13.95 0.82
C SER A 53 3.99 -12.47 0.85
N VAL A 54 4.91 -12.07 1.72
CA VAL A 54 5.39 -10.67 1.79
C VAL A 54 6.26 -10.33 0.58
N VAL A 55 7.00 -11.30 0.04
CA VAL A 55 7.86 -11.11 -1.13
C VAL A 55 7.04 -10.73 -2.36
N ALA A 56 5.88 -11.39 -2.57
CA ALA A 56 4.99 -11.05 -3.67
C ALA A 56 4.50 -9.60 -3.59
N ALA A 57 4.11 -9.14 -2.39
CA ALA A 57 3.70 -7.75 -2.16
C ALA A 57 4.87 -6.77 -2.36
N MET A 58 6.06 -7.08 -1.84
CA MET A 58 7.25 -6.24 -1.98
C MET A 58 7.69 -6.06 -3.44
N VAL A 59 7.73 -7.14 -4.21
CA VAL A 59 8.13 -7.09 -5.64
C VAL A 59 7.11 -6.29 -6.45
N SER A 60 5.81 -6.53 -6.23
CA SER A 60 4.75 -5.76 -6.90
C SER A 60 4.83 -4.27 -6.57
N HIS A 61 5.05 -3.91 -5.31
CA HIS A 61 5.20 -2.52 -4.89
C HIS A 61 6.45 -1.87 -5.48
N ALA A 62 7.59 -2.56 -5.43
CA ALA A 62 8.83 -2.05 -6.03
C ALA A 62 8.66 -1.81 -7.54
N GLY A 63 7.95 -2.71 -8.25
CA GLY A 63 7.61 -2.53 -9.66
C GLY A 63 6.75 -1.30 -9.92
N PHE A 64 5.71 -1.07 -9.11
CA PHE A 64 4.89 0.16 -9.19
C PHE A 64 5.75 1.42 -9.03
N ASN A 65 6.61 1.46 -8.01
CA ASN A 65 7.48 2.61 -7.77
C ASN A 65 8.46 2.85 -8.93
N ALA A 66 9.02 1.80 -9.52
CA ALA A 66 9.92 1.92 -10.67
C ALA A 66 9.19 2.51 -11.89
N VAL A 67 7.93 2.12 -12.13
CA VAL A 67 7.11 2.66 -13.22
C VAL A 67 6.78 4.13 -12.97
N GLU A 68 6.38 4.51 -11.75
CA GLU A 68 6.11 5.91 -11.40
C GLU A 68 7.35 6.80 -11.62
N ILE A 69 8.54 6.32 -11.23
CA ILE A 69 9.80 7.03 -11.49
C ILE A 69 10.05 7.17 -12.99
N ALA A 70 9.82 6.12 -13.78
CA ALA A 70 10.00 6.17 -15.23
C ALA A 70 9.03 7.16 -15.89
N ILE A 71 7.77 7.19 -15.46
CA ILE A 71 6.76 8.14 -15.95
C ILE A 71 7.16 9.57 -15.58
N ALA A 72 7.53 9.81 -14.32
CA ALA A 72 7.94 11.13 -13.86
C ALA A 72 9.19 11.63 -14.61
N PHE A 73 10.16 10.74 -14.84
CA PHE A 73 11.34 11.05 -15.64
C PHE A 73 10.96 11.45 -17.07
N ALA A 74 10.15 10.63 -17.74
CA ALA A 74 9.69 10.90 -19.10
C ALA A 74 8.94 12.25 -19.20
N ALA A 75 8.07 12.55 -18.22
CA ALA A 75 7.29 13.78 -18.18
C ALA A 75 8.13 15.06 -18.01
N VAL A 76 9.30 14.97 -17.38
CA VAL A 76 10.21 16.13 -17.18
C VAL A 76 11.19 16.29 -18.35
N THR A 77 11.45 15.22 -19.11
CA THR A 77 12.37 15.24 -20.26
C THR A 77 11.72 15.45 -21.62
N ALA A 78 10.38 15.43 -21.69
CA ALA A 78 9.59 15.67 -22.91
C ALA A 78 9.28 17.16 -23.07
#